data_AF-A0A3S4ZVF3-F1
#
_entry.id   AF-A0A3S4ZVF3-F1
#
_cell.length_a   1.000
_cell.length_b   1.000
_cell.length_c   1.000
_cell.angle_alpha   90.00
_cell.angle_beta   90.00
_cell.angle_gamma   90.00
#
_symmetry.space_group_name_H-M   'P 1'
#
loop_
_entity.id
_entity.type
_entity.pdbx_description
1 polymer ?
#
loop_
_entity_poly.entity_id
_entity_poly.type
_entity_poly.pdbx_seq_one_letter_code
_entity_poly.pdbx_strand_id
1 'polypeptide(L)'
;MSSASGANSCVHCLVNGGNEIEVNSENVFEFVKRYTSFKMFDAIKEPLQQMRAGVFDVLPRNALDDLTTEDLRLLLNGVGEINVDTLVSYTTFNDETGGGTQQMQPQDSSSVSSKQINNNDRVARLKRWFWSTVRAMDIKQRQDLVGCILN
;
A
#
# COMPACT_ATOMS: atom_id res chain seq x y z
N MET A 1 -41.29 6.00 -30.23
CA MET A 1 -40.69 5.00 -29.34
C MET A 1 -39.20 5.33 -29.27
N SER A 2 -38.81 6.19 -28.33
CA SER A 2 -37.41 6.53 -28.08
C SER A 2 -36.80 5.50 -27.15
N SER A 3 -35.76 4.82 -27.62
CA SER A 3 -34.97 3.89 -26.81
C SER A 3 -33.62 4.51 -26.46
N ALA A 4 -33.32 4.45 -25.16
CA ALA A 4 -32.01 4.30 -24.55
C ALA A 4 -30.96 5.42 -24.72
N SER A 5 -30.89 6.33 -23.74
CA SER A 5 -29.61 6.93 -23.32
C SER A 5 -29.06 6.05 -22.19
N GLY A 6 -28.25 5.07 -22.59
CA GLY A 6 -27.46 4.27 -21.67
C GLY A 6 -26.40 5.13 -21.00
N ALA A 7 -26.11 4.82 -19.74
CA ALA A 7 -25.12 5.49 -18.91
C ALA A 7 -23.84 5.79 -19.68
N ASN A 8 -23.47 7.08 -19.77
CA ASN A 8 -22.19 7.51 -20.30
C ASN A 8 -21.09 6.89 -19.43
N SER A 9 -20.46 5.80 -19.87
CA SER A 9 -19.12 5.49 -19.40
C SER A 9 -18.26 6.65 -19.87
N CYS A 10 -17.87 7.50 -18.93
CA CYS A 10 -16.91 8.58 -19.18
C CYS A 10 -15.57 7.91 -19.53
N VAL A 11 -15.38 7.61 -20.81
CA VAL A 11 -14.10 7.12 -21.34
C VAL A 11 -13.19 8.33 -21.49
N HIS A 12 -12.14 8.39 -20.67
CA HIS A 12 -11.13 9.43 -20.73
C HIS A 12 -9.95 8.98 -21.59
N CYS A 13 -9.72 9.67 -22.71
CA CYS A 13 -8.59 9.40 -23.59
C CYS A 13 -7.27 9.85 -22.93
N LEU A 14 -6.35 8.92 -22.67
CA LEU A 14 -5.03 9.20 -22.08
C LEU A 14 -4.05 9.88 -23.06
N VAL A 15 -4.29 9.67 -24.36
CA VAL A 15 -3.57 10.26 -25.49
C VAL A 15 -4.57 10.60 -26.59
N ASN A 16 -4.21 11.53 -27.46
CA ASN A 16 -5.02 11.87 -28.63
C ASN A 16 -5.14 10.62 -29.52
N GLY A 17 -6.38 10.23 -29.85
CA GLY A 17 -6.63 8.98 -30.60
C GLY A 17 -6.40 7.69 -29.81
N GLY A 18 -6.32 7.75 -28.48
CA GLY A 18 -6.01 6.59 -27.63
C GLY A 18 -6.98 5.40 -27.74
N ASN A 19 -8.19 5.60 -28.29
CA ASN A 19 -9.11 4.51 -28.58
C ASN A 19 -8.63 3.60 -29.73
N GLU A 20 -7.67 4.07 -30.56
CA GLU A 20 -7.13 3.33 -31.70
C GLU A 20 -5.73 2.76 -31.43
N ILE A 21 -5.17 3.02 -30.23
CA ILE A 21 -3.82 2.60 -29.86
C ILE A 21 -3.93 1.43 -28.89
N GLU A 22 -3.58 0.23 -29.37
CA GLU A 22 -3.53 -0.96 -28.52
C GLU A 22 -2.33 -0.92 -27.55
N VAL A 23 -2.53 -1.41 -26.33
CA VAL A 23 -1.48 -1.52 -25.33
C VAL A 23 -0.64 -2.77 -25.60
N ASN A 24 0.67 -2.61 -25.76
CA ASN A 24 1.65 -3.66 -26.01
C ASN A 24 2.81 -3.58 -25.01
N SER A 25 3.73 -4.55 -25.06
CA SER A 25 4.86 -4.64 -24.14
C SER A 25 5.80 -3.42 -24.17
N GLU A 26 5.80 -2.64 -25.25
CA GLU A 26 6.65 -1.45 -25.40
C GLU A 26 5.98 -0.18 -24.84
N ASN A 27 4.65 -0.06 -24.95
CA ASN A 27 3.91 1.14 -24.55
C ASN A 27 3.20 1.00 -23.18
N VAL A 28 3.17 -0.20 -22.59
CA VAL A 28 2.47 -0.48 -21.32
C VAL A 28 2.93 0.44 -20.19
N PHE A 29 4.22 0.77 -20.12
CA PHE A 29 4.76 1.65 -19.09
C PHE A 29 4.18 3.07 -19.19
N GLU A 30 4.13 3.61 -20.40
CA GLU A 30 3.60 4.94 -20.66
C GLU A 30 2.08 4.98 -20.47
N PHE A 31 1.38 3.92 -20.86
CA PHE A 31 -0.04 3.76 -20.60
C PHE A 31 -0.34 3.80 -19.09
N VAL A 32 0.35 2.97 -18.30
CA VAL A 32 0.17 2.92 -16.84
C VAL A 32 0.45 4.27 -16.21
N LYS A 33 1.56 4.93 -16.59
CA LYS A 33 1.92 6.26 -16.09
C LYS A 33 0.84 7.31 -16.37
N ARG A 34 0.27 7.33 -17.58
CA ARG A 34 -0.80 8.27 -17.94
C ARG A 34 -2.11 7.94 -17.23
N TYR A 35 -2.44 6.66 -17.13
CA TYR A 35 -3.63 6.21 -16.45
C TYR A 35 -3.61 6.57 -14.96
N THR A 36 -2.48 6.35 -14.28
CA THR A 36 -2.31 6.73 -12.87
C THR A 36 -2.36 8.24 -12.71
N SER A 37 -1.70 9.01 -13.58
CA SER A 37 -1.75 10.48 -13.56
C SER A 37 -3.19 11.00 -13.67
N PHE A 38 -3.97 10.43 -14.59
CA PHE A 38 -5.38 10.80 -14.75
C PHE A 38 -6.19 10.49 -13.48
N LYS A 39 -6.06 9.28 -12.95
CA LYS A 39 -6.80 8.83 -11.76
C LYS A 39 -6.43 9.59 -10.48
N MET A 40 -5.15 9.92 -10.31
CA MET A 40 -4.63 10.54 -9.08
C MET A 40 -4.72 12.06 -9.09
N PHE A 41 -4.73 12.70 -10.27
CA PHE A 41 -4.70 14.16 -10.37
C PHE A 41 -5.85 14.72 -11.20
N ASP A 42 -5.92 14.36 -12.49
CA ASP A 42 -6.84 15.04 -13.42
C ASP A 42 -8.32 14.83 -13.04
N ALA A 43 -8.68 13.62 -12.60
CA ALA A 43 -10.04 13.29 -12.19
C ALA A 43 -10.53 14.09 -10.96
N ILE A 44 -9.61 14.61 -10.14
CA ILE A 44 -9.90 15.34 -8.90
C ILE A 44 -9.35 16.77 -8.91
N LYS A 45 -8.93 17.27 -10.07
CA LYS A 45 -8.21 18.54 -10.21
C LYS A 45 -9.00 19.74 -9.70
N GLU A 46 -10.27 19.83 -10.06
CA GLU A 46 -11.13 20.94 -9.64
C GLU A 46 -11.36 20.95 -8.12
N PRO A 47 -11.76 19.84 -7.47
CA PRO A 47 -11.79 19.75 -6.00
C PRO A 47 -10.46 20.13 -5.33
N LEU A 48 -9.33 19.67 -5.86
CA LEU A 48 -8.01 20.01 -5.31
C LEU A 48 -7.69 21.50 -5.40
N GLN A 49 -8.10 22.17 -6.50
CA GLN A 49 -7.92 23.61 -6.65
C GLN A 49 -8.76 24.40 -5.65
N GLN A 50 -10.01 23.99 -5.42
CA GLN A 50 -10.89 24.64 -4.44
C GLN A 50 -10.37 24.42 -3.00
N MET A 51 -9.90 23.22 -2.68
CA MET A 51 -9.27 22.93 -1.39
C MET A 51 -8.02 23.81 -1.18
N ARG A 52 -7.17 23.94 -2.21
CA ARG A 52 -5.99 24.82 -2.15
C ARG A 52 -6.38 26.28 -1.94
N ALA A 53 -7.43 26.76 -2.61
CA ALA A 53 -7.93 28.12 -2.43
C ALA A 53 -8.38 28.34 -0.98
N GLY A 54 -9.23 27.46 -0.44
CA GLY A 54 -9.70 27.57 0.94
C GLY A 54 -8.59 27.53 2.00
N VAL A 55 -7.53 26.75 1.78
CA VAL A 55 -6.36 26.74 2.68
C VAL A 55 -5.64 28.10 2.68
N PHE A 56 -5.44 28.71 1.51
CA PHE A 56 -4.76 30.01 1.39
C PHE A 56 -5.65 31.23 1.66
N ASP A 57 -6.96 31.03 1.84
CA ASP A 57 -7.84 32.08 2.38
C ASP A 57 -7.61 32.29 3.89
N VAL A 58 -7.08 31.27 4.58
CA VAL A 58 -6.77 31.30 6.02
C VAL A 58 -5.28 31.47 6.29
N LEU A 59 -4.43 30.83 5.47
CA LEU A 59 -2.98 30.83 5.64
C LEU A 59 -2.30 31.74 4.60
N PRO A 60 -1.21 32.42 4.95
CA PRO A 60 -0.43 33.17 3.97
C PRO A 60 0.18 32.22 2.92
N ARG A 61 0.37 32.72 1.69
CA ARG A 61 0.77 31.87 0.54
C ARG A 61 2.10 31.14 0.71
N ASN A 62 2.96 31.65 1.58
CA ASN A 62 4.27 31.09 1.90
C ASN A 62 4.26 30.15 3.12
N ALA A 63 3.11 29.95 3.77
CA ALA A 63 3.01 29.12 4.99
C ALA A 63 3.38 27.65 4.75
N LEU A 64 3.25 27.20 3.50
CA LEU A 64 3.51 25.81 3.10
C LEU A 64 4.76 25.67 2.24
N ASP A 65 5.54 26.75 2.08
CA ASP A 65 6.81 26.69 1.36
C ASP A 65 7.78 25.78 2.13
N ASP A 66 8.63 25.07 1.39
CA ASP A 66 9.62 24.11 1.90
C ASP A 66 9.09 22.89 2.66
N LEU A 67 7.76 22.74 2.83
CA LEU A 67 7.18 21.52 3.38
C LEU A 67 7.19 20.39 2.35
N THR A 68 7.71 19.23 2.75
CA THR A 68 7.51 18.00 1.97
C THR A 68 6.09 17.45 2.17
N THR A 69 5.67 16.54 1.30
CA THR A 69 4.38 15.83 1.45
C THR A 69 4.28 15.13 2.81
N GLU A 70 5.40 14.61 3.33
CA GLU A 70 5.42 13.93 4.62
C GLU A 70 5.29 14.92 5.77
N ASP A 71 5.97 16.08 5.71
CA ASP A 71 5.84 17.11 6.73
C ASP A 71 4.40 17.64 6.82
N LEU A 72 3.75 17.86 5.65
CA LEU A 72 2.34 18.27 5.60
C LEU A 72 1.43 17.20 6.22
N ARG A 73 1.65 15.92 5.89
CA ARG A 73 0.90 14.80 6.49
C ARG A 73 1.06 14.78 8.01
N LEU A 74 2.28 14.98 8.50
CA LEU A 74 2.59 14.98 9.92
C LEU A 74 1.95 16.16 10.65
N LEU A 75 1.93 17.34 10.05
CA LEU A 75 1.27 18.51 10.61
C LEU A 75 -0.24 18.33 10.74
N LEU A 76 -0.88 17.69 9.75
CA LEU A 76 -2.33 17.46 9.75
C LEU A 76 -2.76 16.34 10.70
N ASN A 77 -2.01 15.23 10.75
CA ASN A 77 -2.39 14.06 11.53
C ASN A 77 -1.74 14.02 12.93
N GLY A 78 -0.70 14.83 13.14
CA GLY A 78 0.12 14.81 14.34
C GLY A 78 1.09 13.62 14.39
N VAL A 79 1.95 13.64 15.40
CA VAL A 79 2.84 12.54 15.75
C VAL A 79 2.13 11.72 16.84
N GLY A 80 1.38 10.69 16.46
CA GLY A 80 0.76 9.78 17.43
C GLY A 80 1.75 8.75 18.00
N GLU A 81 1.64 8.44 19.29
CA GLU A 81 2.36 7.30 19.86
C GLU A 81 1.74 5.98 19.38
N ILE A 82 2.57 5.12 18.79
CA ILE A 82 2.14 3.79 18.34
C ILE A 82 2.34 2.79 19.49
N ASN A 83 1.21 2.29 20.00
CA ASN A 83 1.22 1.18 20.94
C ASN A 83 1.53 -0.13 20.19
N VAL A 84 2.73 -0.65 20.41
CA VAL A 84 3.21 -1.87 19.75
C VAL A 84 2.36 -3.09 20.15
N ASP A 85 1.85 -3.16 21.38
CA ASP A 85 1.06 -4.31 21.81
C ASP A 85 -0.33 -4.33 21.14
N THR A 86 -0.92 -3.15 20.90
CA THR A 86 -2.12 -3.02 20.06
C THR A 86 -1.83 -3.45 18.62
N LEU A 87 -0.71 -3.00 18.04
CA LEU A 87 -0.32 -3.38 16.68
C LEU A 87 -0.10 -4.89 16.54
N VAL A 88 0.55 -5.53 17.53
CA VAL A 88 0.70 -6.99 17.62
C VAL A 88 -0.66 -7.67 17.59
N SER A 89 -1.65 -7.16 18.34
CA SER A 89 -2.98 -7.78 18.43
C SER A 89 -3.77 -7.77 17.12
N TYR A 90 -3.53 -6.78 16.27
CA TYR A 90 -4.19 -6.64 14.96
C TYR A 90 -3.43 -7.28 13.79
N THR A 91 -2.22 -7.78 14.01
CA THR A 91 -1.37 -8.29 12.93
C THR A 91 -1.41 -9.81 12.86
N THR A 92 -1.82 -10.36 11.72
CA THR A 92 -1.71 -11.78 11.41
C THR A 92 -0.52 -12.04 10.48
N PHE A 93 0.25 -13.10 10.74
CA PHE A 93 1.32 -13.53 9.84
C PHE A 93 0.80 -14.69 9.01
N ASN A 94 0.78 -14.52 7.69
CA ASN A 94 0.41 -15.57 6.76
C ASN A 94 1.67 -16.37 6.36
N ASP A 95 1.60 -17.69 6.50
CA ASP A 95 2.68 -18.59 6.07
C ASP A 95 2.29 -19.20 4.71
N GLU A 96 2.76 -18.56 3.63
CA GLU A 96 2.58 -19.04 2.25
C GLU A 96 3.65 -20.09 1.86
N THR A 97 4.48 -20.54 2.81
CA THR A 97 5.52 -21.56 2.58
C THR A 97 4.87 -22.94 2.49
N GLY A 98 4.12 -23.19 1.42
CA GLY A 98 3.28 -24.36 1.15
C GLY A 98 3.66 -25.66 1.84
N GLY A 99 3.29 -25.79 3.11
CA GLY A 99 3.20 -27.06 3.84
C GLY A 99 1.93 -27.78 3.40
N GLY A 100 1.75 -27.93 2.08
CA GLY A 100 0.73 -28.79 1.53
C GLY A 100 0.94 -30.16 2.14
N THR A 101 -0.05 -30.61 2.90
CA THR A 101 -0.23 -31.98 3.36
C THR A 101 0.04 -32.93 2.19
N GLN A 102 1.28 -33.40 2.05
CA GLN A 102 1.49 -34.71 1.44
C GLN A 102 0.84 -35.68 2.41
N GLN A 103 -0.33 -36.16 2.03
CA GLN A 103 -1.03 -37.25 2.68
C GLN A 103 0.00 -38.34 2.95
N MET A 104 0.19 -38.64 4.24
CA MET A 104 1.05 -39.72 4.69
C MET A 104 0.57 -41.03 4.05
N GLN A 105 1.40 -41.61 3.18
CA GLN A 105 1.45 -43.05 3.04
C GLN A 105 2.48 -43.54 4.07
N PRO A 106 2.12 -44.45 4.99
CA PRO A 106 3.07 -44.94 5.97
C PRO A 106 3.94 -46.00 5.29
N GLN A 107 5.23 -45.73 5.11
CA GLN A 107 6.17 -46.83 4.99
C GLN A 107 7.60 -46.43 5.37
N ASP A 108 8.09 -47.26 6.27
CA ASP A 108 9.45 -47.46 6.76
C ASP A 108 10.09 -46.41 7.69
N SER A 109 10.80 -47.00 8.63
CA SER A 109 11.21 -46.45 9.90
C SER A 109 12.72 -46.56 9.99
N SER A 110 13.44 -45.72 9.25
CA SER A 110 14.87 -45.48 9.50
C SER A 110 15.40 -44.33 8.66
N SER A 111 15.20 -43.10 9.11
CA SER A 111 16.12 -42.02 8.75
C SER A 111 16.30 -41.05 9.92
N VAL A 112 17.57 -41.01 10.36
CA VAL A 112 18.31 -39.93 11.00
C VAL A 112 17.50 -38.65 11.25
N SER A 113 17.46 -38.21 12.51
CA SER A 113 16.99 -36.88 12.95
C SER A 113 17.81 -35.75 12.35
N SER A 114 17.66 -35.53 11.05
CA SER A 114 17.81 -34.22 10.45
C SER A 114 16.75 -33.37 11.11
N LYS A 115 17.18 -32.45 11.96
CA LYS A 115 16.34 -31.49 12.67
C LYS A 115 15.61 -30.64 11.63
N GLN A 116 14.53 -31.17 11.08
CA GLN A 116 13.63 -30.47 10.18
C GLN A 116 12.98 -29.41 11.06
N ILE A 117 13.59 -28.22 11.06
CA ILE A 117 13.04 -27.06 11.75
C ILE A 117 11.66 -26.89 11.16
N ASN A 118 10.63 -27.14 11.98
CA ASN A 118 9.26 -27.01 11.58
C ASN A 118 9.06 -25.58 11.05
N ASN A 119 8.36 -25.40 9.92
CA ASN A 119 8.10 -24.06 9.38
C ASN A 119 7.46 -23.15 10.42
N ASN A 120 6.61 -23.71 11.29
CA ASN A 120 6.04 -23.03 12.45
C ASN A 120 7.10 -22.45 13.41
N ASP A 121 8.22 -23.15 13.64
CA ASP A 121 9.31 -22.65 14.50
C ASP A 121 10.05 -21.49 13.84
N ARG A 122 10.19 -21.51 12.51
CA ARG A 122 10.80 -20.41 11.75
C ARG A 122 9.92 -19.16 11.79
N VAL A 123 8.62 -19.32 11.56
CA VAL A 123 7.64 -18.24 11.64
C VAL A 123 7.57 -17.68 13.06
N ALA A 124 7.60 -18.53 14.09
CA ALA A 124 7.62 -18.08 15.48
C ALA A 124 8.90 -17.28 15.82
N ARG A 125 10.07 -17.71 15.32
CA ARG A 125 11.32 -16.97 15.47
C ARG A 125 11.27 -15.62 14.74
N LEU A 126 10.75 -15.58 13.52
CA LEU A 126 10.58 -14.35 12.75
C LEU A 126 9.65 -13.37 13.47
N LYS A 127 8.50 -13.85 13.97
CA LYS A 127 7.56 -13.05 14.76
C LYS A 127 8.25 -12.40 15.96
N ARG A 128 8.97 -13.19 16.76
CA ARG A 128 9.68 -12.68 17.94
C ARG A 128 10.75 -11.66 17.57
N TRP A 129 11.54 -11.95 16.54
CA TRP A 129 12.58 -11.04 16.07
C TRP A 129 11.99 -9.73 15.54
N PHE A 130 10.97 -9.80 14.68
CA PHE A 130 10.29 -8.64 14.12
C PHE A 130 9.75 -7.73 15.23
N TRP A 131 8.97 -8.28 16.16
CA TRP A 131 8.39 -7.48 17.24
C TRP A 131 9.43 -6.99 18.26
N SER A 132 10.56 -7.67 18.41
CA SER A 132 11.68 -7.15 19.20
C SER A 132 12.29 -5.91 18.52
N THR A 133 12.47 -5.96 17.20
CA THR A 133 12.98 -4.82 16.42
C THR A 133 12.01 -3.65 16.45
N VAL A 134 10.70 -3.89 16.24
CA VAL A 134 9.67 -2.83 16.28
C VAL A 134 9.61 -2.15 17.65
N ARG A 135 9.78 -2.90 18.76
CA ARG A 135 9.88 -2.30 20.10
C ARG A 135 11.14 -1.47 20.30
N ALA A 136 12.22 -1.77 19.59
CA ALA A 136 13.46 -1.00 19.65
C ALA A 136 13.44 0.26 18.76
N MET A 137 12.49 0.37 17.82
CA MET A 137 12.33 1.55 16.96
C MET A 137 11.89 2.79 17.75
N ASP A 138 12.34 3.96 17.30
CA ASP A 138 11.84 5.24 17.77
C ASP A 138 10.44 5.55 17.22
N ILE A 139 9.82 6.64 17.71
CA ILE A 139 8.43 7.00 17.34
C ILE A 139 8.30 7.27 15.84
N LYS A 140 9.31 7.90 15.23
CA LYS A 140 9.30 8.22 13.80
C LYS A 140 9.40 6.96 12.95
N GLN A 141 10.33 6.07 13.27
CA GLN A 141 10.50 4.78 12.60
C GLN A 141 9.25 3.90 12.70
N ARG A 142 8.57 3.90 13.85
CA ARG A 142 7.29 3.18 14.00
C ARG A 142 6.21 3.79 13.11
N GLN A 143 6.15 5.11 13.00
CA GLN A 143 5.20 5.79 12.12
C GLN A 143 5.48 5.50 10.65
N ASP A 144 6.74 5.54 10.24
CA ASP A 144 7.15 5.16 8.89
C ASP A 144 6.75 3.70 8.61
N LEU A 145 7.01 2.78 9.55
CA LEU A 145 6.64 1.37 9.42
C LEU A 145 5.13 1.19 9.23
N VAL A 146 4.32 1.81 10.08
CA VAL A 146 2.86 1.75 9.98
C VAL A 146 2.39 2.41 8.68
N GLY A 147 3.01 3.52 8.29
CA GLY A 147 2.76 4.21 7.03
C GLY A 147 3.07 3.34 5.80
N CYS A 148 4.12 2.53 5.84
CA CYS A 148 4.45 1.60 4.75
C CYS A 148 3.57 0.34 4.71
N ILE A 149 3.00 -0.08 5.84
CA ILE A 149 2.20 -1.32 5.92
C ILE A 149 0.71 -1.05 5.70
N LEU A 150 0.19 0.09 6.15
CA LEU A 150 -1.24 0.40 6.12
C LEU A 150 -1.66 1.33 4.97
N ASN A 151 -0.71 1.87 4.20
CA ASN A 151 -0.97 2.81 3.11
C ASN A 151 -0.38 2.30 1.80
#